data_AF-A0A7L2QNF0-F1
#
_entry.id   AF-A0A7L2QNF0-F1
#
_cell.length_a   1.000
_cell.length_b   1.000
_cell.length_c   1.000
_cell.angle_alpha   90.00
_cell.angle_beta   90.00
_cell.angle_gamma   90.00
#
_symmetry.space_group_name_H-M   'P 1'
#
loop_
_entity.id
_entity.type
_entity.pdbx_description
1 polymer ?
#
loop_
_entity_poly.entity_id
_entity_poly.type
_entity_poly.pdbx_seq_one_letter_code
_entity_poly.pdbx_strand_id
1 'polypeptide(L)'
;MVQAPPFLLVLFLALGAHGLSAKKCSLTGRWVNDLGSNMTITTVNANGDFTGIYDTTEEIEPSPLLGSQHLPNQLNQAIFGFTVKWTFS
;
A
#
# COMPACT_ATOMS: atom_id res chain seq x y z
N MET A 1 -17.33 14.26 -41.83
CA MET A 1 -16.37 14.08 -40.72
C MET A 1 -16.72 15.13 -39.67
N VAL A 2 -17.42 14.75 -38.60
CA VAL A 2 -17.91 15.70 -37.58
C VAL A 2 -16.75 16.01 -36.64
N GLN A 3 -16.18 17.21 -36.77
CA GLN A 3 -15.12 17.70 -35.89
C GLN A 3 -15.76 18.11 -34.56
N ALA A 4 -15.54 17.33 -33.51
CA ALA A 4 -15.98 17.71 -32.17
C ALA A 4 -15.28 19.01 -31.76
N PRO A 5 -16.00 20.03 -31.28
CA PRO A 5 -15.40 21.27 -30.82
C PRO A 5 -14.37 20.95 -29.71
N PRO A 6 -13.24 21.67 -29.65
CA PRO A 6 -12.18 21.41 -28.67
C PRO A 6 -12.68 21.42 -27.22
N PHE A 7 -13.77 22.14 -26.95
CA PHE A 7 -14.45 22.17 -25.66
C PHE A 7 -15.00 20.80 -25.21
N LEU A 8 -15.55 20.01 -26.14
CA LEU A 8 -16.05 18.66 -25.84
C LEU A 8 -14.90 17.71 -25.47
N LEU A 9 -13.75 17.84 -26.14
CA LEU A 9 -12.57 17.04 -25.83
C LEU A 9 -12.02 17.33 -24.42
N VAL A 10 -11.96 18.62 -24.04
CA VAL A 10 -11.54 19.04 -22.70
C VAL A 10 -12.51 18.52 -21.62
N LEU A 11 -13.82 18.53 -21.90
CA LEU A 11 -14.83 18.01 -20.97
C LEU A 11 -14.68 16.49 -20.75
N PHE A 12 -14.42 15.71 -21.81
CA PHE A 12 -14.17 14.27 -21.69
C PHE A 12 -12.89 13.95 -20.91
N LEU A 13 -11.81 14.71 -21.13
CA LEU A 13 -10.56 14.56 -20.38
C LEU A 13 -10.74 14.90 -18.89
N ALA A 14 -11.49 15.97 -18.60
CA ALA A 14 -11.82 16.35 -17.23
C ALA A 14 -12.64 15.27 -16.53
N LEU A 15 -13.69 14.72 -17.16
CA LEU A 15 -14.48 13.63 -16.57
C LEU A 15 -13.68 12.33 -16.41
N GLY A 16 -12.79 12.02 -17.35
CA GLY A 16 -11.91 10.83 -17.26
C GLY A 16 -10.92 10.89 -16.11
N ALA A 17 -10.38 12.08 -15.81
CA ALA A 17 -9.42 12.28 -14.71
C ALA A 17 -10.02 12.03 -13.32
N HIS A 18 -11.30 12.34 -13.11
CA HIS A 18 -12.00 12.08 -11.83
C HIS A 18 -12.29 10.59 -11.60
N GLY A 19 -12.24 9.75 -12.64
CA GLY A 19 -12.40 8.29 -12.55
C GLY A 19 -11.16 7.57 -12.01
N LEU A 20 -10.01 8.24 -11.97
CA LEU A 20 -8.78 7.74 -11.35
C LEU A 20 -8.84 8.00 -9.84
N SER A 21 -9.80 7.38 -9.16
CA SER A 21 -9.77 7.30 -7.70
C SER A 21 -8.48 6.57 -7.32
N ALA A 22 -7.56 7.28 -6.66
CA ALA A 22 -6.37 6.67 -6.11
C ALA A 22 -6.83 5.49 -5.24
N LYS A 23 -6.42 4.27 -5.60
CA LYS A 23 -6.77 3.07 -4.84
C LYS A 23 -6.37 3.33 -3.39
N LYS A 24 -7.31 3.08 -2.48
CA LYS A 24 -7.09 3.12 -1.04
C LYS A 24 -5.79 2.37 -0.71
N CYS A 25 -4.84 3.03 -0.05
CA CYS A 25 -3.57 2.40 0.33
C CYS A 25 -3.86 1.20 1.24
N SER A 26 -3.49 0.01 0.79
CA SER A 26 -3.61 -1.23 1.55
C SER A 26 -2.21 -1.75 1.83
N LEU A 27 -1.92 -2.05 3.10
CA LEU A 27 -0.64 -2.66 3.49
C LEU A 27 -0.54 -4.14 3.09
N THR A 28 -1.67 -4.81 2.82
CA THR A 28 -1.67 -6.23 2.44
C THR A 28 -0.94 -6.43 1.11
N GLY A 29 0.11 -7.24 1.10
CA GLY A 29 0.91 -7.51 -0.09
C GLY A 29 2.39 -7.69 0.20
N ARG A 30 3.18 -7.63 -0.88
CA ARG A 30 4.65 -7.67 -0.85
C ARG A 30 5.21 -6.27 -1.09
N TRP A 31 6.23 -5.93 -0.32
CA TRP A 31 6.91 -4.65 -0.34
C TRP A 31 8.41 -4.86 -0.45
N VAL A 32 9.08 -3.91 -1.12
CA VAL A 32 10.53 -3.83 -1.20
C VAL A 32 10.92 -2.41 -0.81
N ASN A 33 11.91 -2.25 0.06
CA ASN A 33 12.44 -0.93 0.41
C ASN A 33 13.62 -0.56 -0.51
N ASP A 34 14.14 0.67 -0.37
CA ASP A 34 15.26 1.17 -1.18
C ASP A 34 16.60 0.47 -0.89
N LEU A 35 16.67 -0.33 0.19
CA LEU A 35 17.83 -1.16 0.54
C LEU A 35 17.73 -2.58 -0.02
N GLY A 36 16.61 -2.94 -0.68
CA GLY A 36 16.39 -4.27 -1.23
C GLY A 36 15.80 -5.29 -0.27
N SER A 37 15.45 -4.90 0.96
CA SER A 37 14.75 -5.78 1.92
C SER A 37 13.31 -6.03 1.48
N ASN A 38 12.86 -7.26 1.63
CA ASN A 38 11.50 -7.70 1.32
C ASN A 38 10.64 -7.74 2.58
N MET A 39 9.36 -7.42 2.43
CA MET A 39 8.37 -7.54 3.50
C MET A 39 7.07 -8.09 2.92
N THR A 40 6.49 -9.10 3.57
CA THR A 40 5.15 -9.60 3.22
C THR A 40 4.20 -9.37 4.37
N ILE A 41 3.10 -8.66 4.12
CA ILE A 41 1.99 -8.48 5.06
C ILE A 41 0.80 -9.28 4.53
N THR A 42 0.33 -10.25 5.33
CA THR A 42 -0.66 -11.25 4.87
C THR A 42 -2.05 -10.67 4.72
N THR A 43 -2.56 -10.03 5.79
CA THR A 43 -3.88 -9.40 5.86
C THR A 43 -3.82 -8.32 6.93
N VAL A 44 -4.51 -7.20 6.69
CA VAL A 44 -4.83 -6.25 7.75
C VAL A 44 -6.25 -6.49 8.26
N ASN A 45 -6.38 -6.76 9.55
CA ASN A 45 -7.65 -7.06 10.20
C ASN A 45 -8.54 -5.82 10.27
N ALA A 46 -9.84 -6.03 10.54
CA ALA A 46 -10.81 -4.95 10.66
C ALA A 46 -10.48 -3.93 11.77
N ASN A 47 -9.74 -4.36 12.79
CA ASN A 47 -9.27 -3.50 13.88
C ASN A 47 -7.96 -2.74 13.55
N GLY A 48 -7.37 -2.96 12.37
CA GLY A 48 -6.12 -2.34 11.95
C GLY A 48 -4.87 -3.20 12.20
N ASP A 49 -4.96 -4.28 12.97
CA ASP A 49 -3.81 -5.12 13.28
C ASP A 49 -3.39 -5.99 12.09
N PHE A 50 -2.09 -6.24 11.98
CA PHE A 50 -1.53 -7.10 10.94
C PHE A 50 -0.29 -7.85 11.43
N THR A 51 -0.01 -8.94 10.74
CA THR A 51 1.22 -9.73 10.90
C THR A 51 1.92 -9.86 9.54
N GLY A 52 3.19 -10.23 9.58
CA GLY A 52 3.95 -10.45 8.36
C GLY A 52 5.33 -11.05 8.63
N ILE A 53 6.12 -11.07 7.56
CA ILE A 53 7.52 -11.48 7.57
C ILE A 53 8.37 -10.34 7.00
N TYR A 54 9.47 -10.04 7.66
CA TYR A 54 10.50 -9.11 7.21
C TYR A 54 11.76 -9.90 6.86
N ASP A 55 12.28 -9.65 5.67
CA ASP A 55 13.45 -10.29 5.10
C ASP A 55 14.44 -9.19 4.71
N THR A 56 15.54 -9.06 5.47
CA THR A 56 16.50 -7.98 5.27
C THR A 56 17.35 -8.20 4.02
N THR A 57 17.74 -9.45 3.77
CA THR A 57 18.61 -9.96 2.69
C THR A 57 18.52 -11.49 2.65
N GLU A 58 18.84 -12.11 1.50
CA GLU A 58 18.80 -13.59 1.34
C GLU A 58 19.73 -14.37 2.31
N GLU A 59 20.70 -13.70 2.93
CA GLU A 59 21.67 -14.32 3.84
C GLU A 59 21.18 -14.40 5.30
N ILE A 60 20.05 -13.75 5.63
CA ILE A 60 19.54 -13.64 6.99
C ILE A 60 18.19 -14.35 7.10
N GLU A 61 17.94 -15.02 8.24
CA GLU A 61 16.66 -15.71 8.46
C GLU A 61 15.46 -14.73 8.48
N PRO A 62 14.37 -15.05 7.75
CA PRO A 62 13.16 -14.23 7.76
C PRO A 62 12.59 -14.07 9.17
N SER A 63 12.29 -12.84 9.56
CA SER A 63 11.88 -12.49 10.92
C SER A 63 10.41 -12.05 10.99
N PRO A 64 9.62 -12.55 11.96
CA PRO A 64 8.22 -12.19 12.07
C PRO A 64 8.04 -10.72 12.49
N LEU A 65 6.99 -10.09 11.97
CA LEU A 65 6.56 -8.75 12.38
C LEU A 65 5.10 -8.73 12.81
N LEU A 66 4.79 -7.83 13.75
CA LEU A 66 3.45 -7.53 14.25
C LEU A 66 3.28 -6.01 14.23
N GLY A 67 2.16 -5.52 13.73
CA GLY A 67 1.88 -4.10 13.67
C GLY A 67 0.40 -3.77 13.66
N SER A 68 0.12 -2.47 13.57
CA SER A 68 -1.23 -1.93 13.47
C SER A 68 -1.25 -0.67 12.62
N GLN A 69 -2.37 -0.41 11.95
CA GLN A 69 -2.64 0.83 11.23
C GLN A 69 -3.89 1.53 11.77
N HIS A 70 -3.94 2.85 11.63
CA HIS A 70 -5.16 3.60 11.89
C HIS A 70 -6.31 3.11 11.01
N LEU A 71 -7.54 3.13 11.55
CA LEU A 71 -8.67 2.52 10.90
C LEU A 71 -8.90 3.13 9.50
N PRO A 72 -9.02 2.27 8.47
CA PRO A 72 -8.95 2.69 7.08
C PRO A 72 -10.18 3.51 6.61
N ASN A 73 -11.17 3.71 7.47
CA ASN A 73 -12.38 4.48 7.16
C ASN A 73 -12.24 5.98 7.40
N GLN A 74 -11.08 6.44 7.88
CA GLN A 74 -10.91 7.85 8.25
C GLN A 74 -9.86 8.61 7.42
N LEU A 75 -8.93 7.93 6.73
CA LEU A 75 -7.82 8.58 6.03
C LEU A 75 -7.47 7.84 4.73
N ASN A 76 -7.25 8.59 3.64
CA ASN A 76 -6.73 8.04 2.38
C ASN A 76 -5.30 7.48 2.52
N GLN A 77 -4.55 7.96 3.52
CA GLN A 77 -3.21 7.54 3.88
C GLN A 77 -3.17 7.28 5.39
N ALA A 78 -3.51 6.05 5.79
CA ALA A 78 -3.48 5.67 7.20
C ALA A 78 -2.03 5.61 7.72
N ILE A 79 -1.82 6.12 8.93
CA ILE A 79 -0.55 5.94 9.65
C ILE A 79 -0.51 4.51 10.18
N PHE A 80 0.66 3.88 10.12
CA PHE A 80 0.88 2.54 10.62
C PHE A 80 2.26 2.42 11.29
N GLY A 81 2.40 1.41 12.14
CA GLY A 81 3.65 1.05 12.79
C GLY A 81 3.70 -0.45 13.04
N PHE A 82 4.90 -1.00 13.13
CA PHE A 82 5.13 -2.41 13.41
C PHE A 82 6.44 -2.63 14.14
N THR A 83 6.53 -3.78 14.81
CA THR A 83 7.72 -4.30 15.46
C THR A 83 8.17 -5.54 14.72
N VAL A 84 9.48 -5.66 14.46
CA VAL A 84 10.10 -6.89 13.95
C VAL A 84 10.77 -7.60 15.12
N LYS A 85 10.49 -8.90 15.28
CA LYS A 85 11.21 -9.76 16.21
C LYS A 85 12.27 -10.51 15.42
N TRP A 86 13.52 -10.02 15.47
CA TRP A 86 14.65 -10.64 14.80
C TRP A 86 14.90 -12.06 15.33
N THR A 87 15.07 -13.04 14.43
CA THR A 87 15.31 -14.44 14.80
C THR A 87 16.79 -14.78 14.99
N PHE A 88 17.67 -13.93 14.48
CA PHE A 88 19.13 -14.10 14.47
C PHE A 88 19.87 -13.24 15.52
N SER A 89 19.12 -12.57 16.40
CA SER A 89 19.65 -11.68 17.46
C SER A 89 19.60 -12.32 18.84
#